data_AF-A0A174VGI2-F1
#
_entry.id   AF-A0A174VGI2-F1
#
_cell.length_a   1.000
_cell.length_b   1.000
_cell.length_c   1.000
_cell.angle_alpha   90.00
_cell.angle_beta   90.00
_cell.angle_gamma   90.00
#
_symmetry.space_group_name_H-M   'P 1'
#
loop_
_entity.id
_entity.type
_entity.pdbx_description
1 polymer ?
#
loop_
_entity_poly.entity_id
_entity_poly.type
_entity_poly.pdbx_seq_one_letter_code
_entity_poly.pdbx_strand_id
1 'polypeptide(L)'
;MKKYIGTKQIEAEPMTRGDAWGKHLLREKPSTENFDDEGYHVRYEDGYESWSPKDTFEKAYNIAETPVDRMQIEAEELNGRYVKLAIFIDSGKMDEVVNDIYNKCLLEMQCYTMFDYIRLLDTRIQRMQGSDGAKVRKMNFGMAIMALKAGYPIRRSGWNGKGLMVFKQVPAHIDSDIIPKMQSLPQSAKDLILKGKGFIDYTSQCLIYNENTGRADSWVPSISDVFADDWEIVQ
;
A
#
# COMPACT_ATOMS: atom_id res chain seq x y z
N MET A 1 -5.99 32.81 15.56
CA MET A 1 -5.61 31.65 16.39
C MET A 1 -4.79 30.68 15.57
N LYS A 2 -3.81 29.98 16.15
CA LYS A 2 -3.04 28.93 15.47
C LYS A 2 -3.82 27.61 15.53
N LYS A 3 -3.76 26.81 14.47
CA LYS A 3 -4.35 25.46 14.42
C LYS A 3 -3.25 24.43 14.63
N TYR A 4 -3.54 23.39 15.40
CA TYR A 4 -2.64 22.27 15.67
C TYR A 4 -3.33 20.98 15.26
N ILE A 5 -2.59 20.05 14.66
CA ILE A 5 -3.06 18.72 14.26
C ILE A 5 -2.22 17.71 15.04
N GLY A 6 -2.87 16.73 15.66
CA GLY A 6 -2.18 15.65 16.36
C GLY A 6 -2.89 14.33 16.11
N THR A 7 -2.16 13.24 16.24
CA THR A 7 -2.66 11.86 16.25
C THR A 7 -2.43 11.29 17.65
N LYS A 8 -3.42 10.61 18.23
CA LYS A 8 -3.32 10.00 19.57
C LYS A 8 -4.08 8.68 19.60
N GLN A 9 -3.50 7.67 20.24
CA GLN A 9 -4.18 6.46 20.66
C GLN A 9 -4.47 6.55 22.16
N ILE A 10 -5.61 6.04 22.59
CA ILE A 10 -6.09 6.08 23.98
C ILE A 10 -6.75 4.76 24.35
N GLU A 11 -6.87 4.49 25.65
CA GLU A 11 -7.70 3.42 26.19
C GLU A 11 -9.03 4.01 26.66
N ALA A 12 -10.14 3.32 26.43
CA ALA A 12 -11.43 3.75 26.91
C ALA A 12 -12.37 2.59 27.26
N GLU A 13 -13.19 2.79 28.29
CA GLU A 13 -14.28 1.88 28.69
C GLU A 13 -15.59 2.66 28.90
N PRO A 14 -16.76 2.08 28.59
CA PRO A 14 -18.06 2.72 28.86
C PRO A 14 -18.22 3.05 30.34
N MET A 15 -18.71 4.25 30.64
CA MET A 15 -18.93 4.72 32.00
C MET A 15 -20.03 5.77 32.06
N THR A 16 -20.95 5.65 33.02
CA THR A 16 -21.96 6.68 33.28
C THR A 16 -21.33 7.94 33.89
N ARG A 17 -21.95 9.10 33.69
CA ARG A 17 -21.48 10.35 34.28
C ARG A 17 -21.49 10.34 35.81
N GLY A 18 -22.46 9.65 36.43
CA GLY A 18 -22.54 9.46 37.87
C GLY A 18 -21.35 8.67 38.42
N ASP A 19 -20.99 7.56 37.76
CA ASP A 19 -19.81 6.76 38.13
C ASP A 19 -18.52 7.54 37.95
N ALA A 20 -18.43 8.33 36.87
CA ALA A 20 -17.28 9.20 36.61
C ALA A 20 -17.09 10.27 37.70
N TRP A 21 -18.19 10.80 38.25
CA TRP A 21 -18.14 11.68 39.42
C TRP A 21 -17.61 10.95 40.65
N GLY A 22 -18.10 9.73 40.91
CA GLY A 22 -17.61 8.87 42.00
C GLY A 22 -16.12 8.54 41.91
N LYS A 23 -15.56 8.47 40.69
CA LYS A 23 -14.13 8.24 40.42
C LYS A 23 -13.29 9.53 40.30
N HIS A 24 -13.84 10.72 40.58
CA HIS A 24 -13.15 12.01 40.46
C HIS A 24 -12.60 12.33 39.05
N LEU A 25 -13.25 11.80 38.01
CA LEU A 25 -12.88 12.05 36.60
C LEU A 25 -13.50 13.34 36.04
N LEU A 26 -14.44 13.94 36.79
CA LEU A 26 -15.12 15.19 36.44
C LEU A 26 -14.66 16.32 37.36
N ARG A 27 -14.45 17.52 36.79
CA ARG A 27 -14.07 18.72 37.55
C ARG A 27 -15.22 19.33 38.35
N GLU A 28 -16.44 19.18 37.85
CA GLU A 28 -17.64 19.77 38.42
C GLU A 28 -18.66 18.68 38.76
N LYS A 29 -19.40 18.89 39.86
CA LYS A 29 -20.44 17.96 40.30
C LYS A 29 -21.58 17.95 39.27
N PRO A 30 -21.92 16.79 38.67
CA PRO A 30 -23.04 16.72 37.74
C PRO A 30 -24.40 16.89 38.46
N SER A 31 -25.42 17.32 37.71
CA SER A 31 -26.82 17.25 38.16
C SER A 31 -27.24 15.79 38.28
N THR A 32 -28.09 15.47 39.26
CA THR A 32 -28.66 14.12 39.43
C THR A 32 -29.45 13.66 38.21
N GLU A 33 -30.05 14.59 37.46
CA GLU A 33 -30.79 14.30 36.22
C GLU A 33 -29.89 13.76 35.10
N ASN A 34 -28.59 13.96 35.19
CA ASN A 34 -27.60 13.61 34.17
C ASN A 34 -26.66 12.49 34.62
N PHE A 35 -26.94 11.81 35.74
CA PHE A 35 -26.07 10.74 36.24
C PHE A 35 -25.99 9.56 35.28
N ASP A 36 -27.10 9.28 34.58
CA ASP A 36 -27.21 8.18 33.63
C ASP A 36 -26.72 8.55 32.23
N ASP A 37 -26.18 9.77 32.03
CA ASP A 37 -25.57 10.18 30.75
C ASP A 37 -24.46 9.18 30.37
N GLU A 38 -24.58 8.59 29.18
CA GLU A 38 -23.58 7.66 28.65
C GLU A 38 -22.29 8.40 28.25
N GLY A 39 -21.16 7.77 28.54
CA GLY A 39 -19.86 8.25 28.11
C GLY A 39 -18.78 7.19 28.30
N TYR A 40 -17.54 7.66 28.28
CA TYR A 40 -16.36 6.82 28.36
C TYR A 40 -15.39 7.36 29.39
N HIS A 41 -14.87 6.49 30.24
CA HIS A 41 -13.62 6.74 30.97
C HIS A 41 -12.48 6.56 29.99
N VAL A 42 -11.62 7.56 29.90
CA VAL A 42 -10.51 7.64 28.95
C VAL A 42 -9.21 7.71 29.71
N ARG A 43 -8.24 6.88 29.34
CA ARG A 43 -6.86 6.93 29.82
C ARG A 43 -5.90 7.27 28.68
N TYR A 44 -5.06 8.26 28.93
CA TYR A 44 -4.01 8.72 28.02
C TYR A 44 -2.65 8.09 28.36
N GLU A 45 -1.71 8.14 27.41
CA GLU A 45 -0.37 7.56 27.53
C GLU A 45 0.45 8.13 28.69
N ASP A 46 0.25 9.41 29.03
CA ASP A 46 0.91 10.07 30.17
C ASP A 46 0.30 9.71 31.53
N GLY A 47 -0.69 8.79 31.55
CA GLY A 47 -1.42 8.39 32.74
C GLY A 47 -2.52 9.38 33.15
N TYR A 48 -2.74 10.45 32.40
CA TYR A 48 -3.91 11.30 32.61
C TYR A 48 -5.19 10.49 32.34
N GLU A 49 -6.20 10.68 33.18
CA GLU A 49 -7.51 10.04 33.02
C GLU A 49 -8.61 11.10 33.01
N SER A 50 -9.65 10.89 32.20
CA SER A 50 -10.79 11.79 32.08
C SER A 50 -12.07 11.03 31.77
N TRP A 51 -13.20 11.72 31.80
CA TRP A 51 -14.46 11.21 31.24
C TRP A 51 -14.89 12.05 30.05
N SER A 52 -15.39 11.39 29.00
CA SER A 52 -15.88 12.03 27.78
C SER A 52 -17.33 11.61 27.49
N PRO A 53 -18.23 12.56 27.16
CA PRO A 53 -19.59 12.22 26.73
C PRO A 53 -19.57 11.33 25.48
N LYS A 54 -20.47 10.35 25.40
CA LYS A 54 -20.52 9.34 24.33
C LYS A 54 -20.44 9.96 22.93
N ASP A 55 -21.35 10.88 22.61
CA ASP A 55 -21.40 11.55 21.31
C ASP A 55 -20.13 12.34 20.96
N THR A 56 -19.43 12.86 21.98
CA THR A 56 -18.17 13.59 21.76
C THR A 56 -17.03 12.63 21.50
N PHE A 57 -17.00 11.53 22.26
CA PHE A 57 -15.98 10.49 22.16
C PHE A 57 -16.06 9.77 20.81
N GLU A 58 -17.23 9.26 20.43
CA GLU A 58 -17.41 8.46 19.21
C GLU A 58 -17.26 9.29 17.92
N LYS A 59 -17.37 10.63 18.00
CA LYS A 59 -17.03 11.52 16.87
C LYS A 59 -15.53 11.75 16.71
N ALA A 60 -14.77 11.61 17.80
CA ALA A 60 -13.34 11.92 17.83
C ALA A 60 -12.47 10.67 17.68
N TYR A 61 -12.99 9.50 18.05
CA TYR A 61 -12.24 8.26 18.14
C TYR A 61 -12.97 7.12 17.44
N ASN A 62 -12.21 6.30 16.71
CA ASN A 62 -12.68 5.03 16.16
C ASN A 62 -12.16 3.88 17.02
N ILE A 63 -12.99 2.86 17.23
CA ILE A 63 -12.61 1.66 17.97
C ILE A 63 -11.69 0.81 17.10
N ALA A 64 -10.58 0.33 17.67
CA ALA A 64 -9.62 -0.52 16.97
C ALA A 64 -9.13 -1.66 17.88
N GLU A 65 -9.85 -2.78 17.90
CA GLU A 65 -9.54 -3.94 18.75
C GLU A 65 -8.55 -4.89 18.06
N THR A 66 -8.61 -4.97 16.73
CA THR A 66 -7.81 -5.88 15.92
C THR A 66 -6.86 -5.13 14.98
N PRO A 67 -5.82 -5.81 14.46
CA PRO A 67 -5.03 -5.28 13.35
C PRO A 67 -5.87 -4.96 12.10
N VAL A 68 -7.00 -5.66 11.89
CA VAL A 68 -7.91 -5.41 10.76
C VAL A 68 -8.65 -4.10 10.95
N ASP A 69 -9.16 -3.82 12.14
CA ASP A 69 -9.88 -2.57 12.45
C ASP A 69 -8.99 -1.35 12.19
N ARG A 70 -7.71 -1.43 12.59
CA ARG A 70 -6.74 -0.36 12.31
C ARG A 70 -6.55 -0.11 10.81
N MET A 71 -6.47 -1.17 10.01
CA MET A 71 -6.37 -1.02 8.56
C MET A 71 -7.65 -0.49 7.93
N GLN A 72 -8.83 -0.87 8.46
CA GLN A 72 -10.12 -0.35 8.00
C GLN A 72 -10.24 1.15 8.28
N ILE A 73 -9.90 1.59 9.49
CA ILE A 73 -9.85 3.01 9.85
C ILE A 73 -8.90 3.77 8.93
N GLU A 74 -7.69 3.23 8.70
CA GLU A 74 -6.72 3.83 7.79
C GLU A 74 -7.27 3.94 6.35
N ALA A 75 -7.90 2.88 5.85
CA ALA A 75 -8.50 2.85 4.52
C ALA A 75 -9.63 3.87 4.37
N GLU A 76 -10.50 4.01 5.38
CA GLU A 76 -11.59 4.98 5.40
C GLU A 76 -11.09 6.42 5.42
N GLU A 77 -10.11 6.73 6.28
CA GLU A 77 -9.51 8.06 6.33
C GLU A 77 -8.83 8.43 5.02
N LEU A 78 -8.05 7.51 4.46
CA LEU A 78 -7.36 7.70 3.20
C LEU A 78 -8.35 7.87 2.05
N ASN A 79 -9.39 7.05 2.00
CA ASN A 79 -10.46 7.15 1.01
C ASN A 79 -11.19 8.50 1.11
N GLY A 80 -11.48 8.97 2.33
CA GLY A 80 -12.09 10.29 2.53
C GLY A 80 -11.22 11.44 2.02
N ARG A 81 -9.89 11.34 2.13
CA ARG A 81 -8.96 12.31 1.54
C ARG A 81 -8.87 12.16 0.02
N TYR A 82 -8.82 10.92 -0.48
CA TYR A 82 -8.75 10.59 -1.90
C TYR A 82 -9.96 11.14 -2.65
N VAL A 83 -11.19 10.87 -2.17
CA VAL A 83 -12.43 11.34 -2.79
C VAL A 83 -12.45 12.87 -2.89
N LYS A 84 -12.03 13.58 -1.85
CA LYS A 84 -11.96 15.06 -1.87
C LYS A 84 -10.97 15.55 -2.91
N LEU A 85 -9.80 14.92 -3.02
CA LEU A 85 -8.79 15.28 -4.01
C LEU A 85 -9.24 14.94 -5.44
N ALA A 86 -9.80 13.76 -5.66
CA ALA A 86 -10.34 13.34 -6.94
C ALA A 86 -11.42 14.31 -7.43
N ILE A 87 -12.39 14.67 -6.59
CA ILE A 87 -13.42 15.67 -6.92
C ILE A 87 -12.79 17.03 -7.27
N PHE A 88 -11.77 17.46 -6.51
CA PHE A 88 -11.08 18.71 -6.79
C PHE A 88 -10.39 18.72 -8.17
N ILE A 89 -9.78 17.60 -8.56
CA ILE A 89 -9.14 17.43 -9.87
C ILE A 89 -10.22 17.34 -10.98
N ASP A 90 -11.17 16.42 -10.84
CA ASP A 90 -12.18 16.09 -11.85
C ASP A 90 -13.16 17.24 -12.12
N SER A 91 -13.36 18.13 -11.14
CA SER A 91 -14.20 19.32 -11.31
C SER A 91 -13.57 20.41 -12.19
N GLY A 92 -12.31 20.27 -12.61
CA GLY A 92 -11.57 21.30 -13.34
C GLY A 92 -11.07 22.45 -12.46
N LYS A 93 -11.47 22.49 -11.18
CA LYS A 93 -11.08 23.55 -10.24
C LYS A 93 -9.57 23.61 -10.01
N MET A 94 -8.88 22.47 -10.10
CA MET A 94 -7.41 22.44 -10.06
C MET A 94 -6.80 23.37 -11.11
N ASP A 95 -7.34 23.40 -12.33
CA ASP A 95 -6.81 24.23 -13.40
C ASP A 95 -7.02 25.73 -13.19
N GLU A 96 -8.07 26.08 -12.44
CA GLU A 96 -8.42 27.47 -12.10
C GLU A 96 -7.55 28.04 -10.99
N VAL A 97 -7.19 27.22 -9.97
CA VAL A 97 -6.58 27.73 -8.72
C VAL A 97 -5.12 27.33 -8.53
N VAL A 98 -4.63 26.33 -9.26
CA VAL A 98 -3.23 25.87 -9.17
C VAL A 98 -2.48 26.38 -10.39
N ASN A 99 -1.68 27.44 -10.23
CA ASN A 99 -0.99 28.06 -11.36
C ASN A 99 0.26 27.31 -11.82
N ASP A 100 0.88 26.52 -10.95
CA ASP A 100 2.13 25.82 -11.25
C ASP A 100 1.88 24.42 -11.83
N ILE A 101 2.38 24.17 -13.04
CA ILE A 101 2.18 22.92 -13.75
C ILE A 101 2.79 21.72 -13.03
N TYR A 102 3.91 21.93 -12.32
CA TYR A 102 4.54 20.87 -11.55
C TYR A 102 3.67 20.45 -10.37
N ASN A 103 3.10 21.41 -9.64
CA ASN A 103 2.13 21.13 -8.58
C ASN A 103 0.86 20.43 -9.08
N LYS A 104 0.35 20.75 -10.28
CA LYS A 104 -0.76 19.99 -10.88
C LYS A 104 -0.39 18.52 -11.07
N CYS A 105 0.78 18.26 -11.66
CA CYS A 105 1.31 16.91 -11.82
C CYS A 105 1.49 16.19 -10.46
N LEU A 106 2.01 16.88 -9.44
CA LEU A 106 2.13 16.33 -8.09
C LEU A 106 0.78 15.95 -7.48
N LEU A 107 -0.26 16.76 -7.67
CA LEU A 107 -1.62 16.48 -7.18
C LEU A 107 -2.25 15.27 -7.89
N GLU A 108 -2.06 15.13 -9.20
CA GLU A 108 -2.48 13.93 -9.93
C GLU A 108 -1.74 12.70 -9.42
N MET A 109 -0.41 12.75 -9.32
CA MET A 109 0.40 11.64 -8.79
C MET A 109 0.00 11.28 -7.36
N GLN A 110 -0.30 12.29 -6.52
CA GLN A 110 -0.82 12.07 -5.18
C GLN A 110 -2.16 11.32 -5.23
N CYS A 111 -3.10 11.75 -6.07
CA CYS A 111 -4.41 11.11 -6.22
C CYS A 111 -4.27 9.64 -6.64
N TYR A 112 -3.44 9.36 -7.65
CA TYR A 112 -3.14 7.99 -8.10
C TYR A 112 -2.47 7.16 -7.01
N THR A 113 -1.49 7.71 -6.29
CA THR A 113 -0.78 6.99 -5.22
C THR A 113 -1.71 6.67 -4.04
N MET A 114 -2.64 7.57 -3.71
CA MET A 114 -3.65 7.33 -2.68
C MET A 114 -4.59 6.21 -3.10
N PHE A 115 -5.07 6.21 -4.34
CA PHE A 115 -5.89 5.13 -4.88
C PHE A 115 -5.15 3.78 -4.87
N ASP A 116 -3.88 3.79 -5.27
CA ASP A 116 -3.00 2.63 -5.24
C ASP A 116 -2.82 2.07 -3.83
N TYR A 117 -2.75 2.94 -2.83
CA TYR A 117 -2.64 2.52 -1.44
C TYR A 117 -3.95 1.97 -0.89
N ILE A 118 -5.10 2.59 -1.20
CA ILE A 118 -6.43 2.11 -0.80
C ILE A 118 -6.65 0.67 -1.29
N ARG A 119 -6.40 0.39 -2.57
CA ARG A 119 -6.59 -0.98 -3.11
C ARG A 119 -5.67 -2.02 -2.47
N LEU A 120 -4.47 -1.63 -2.02
CA LEU A 120 -3.58 -2.50 -1.26
C LEU A 120 -4.14 -2.79 0.12
N LEU A 121 -4.61 -1.78 0.84
CA LEU A 121 -5.28 -1.93 2.14
C LEU A 121 -6.51 -2.83 2.00
N ASP A 122 -7.40 -2.54 1.05
CA ASP A 122 -8.61 -3.34 0.81
C ASP A 122 -8.30 -4.81 0.54
N THR A 123 -7.26 -5.08 -0.27
CA THR A 123 -6.84 -6.45 -0.56
C THR A 123 -6.30 -7.12 0.69
N ARG A 124 -5.47 -6.43 1.49
CA ARG A 124 -4.91 -6.96 2.74
C ARG A 124 -6.00 -7.25 3.77
N ILE A 125 -6.96 -6.33 3.93
CA ILE A 125 -8.13 -6.49 4.81
C ILE A 125 -8.91 -7.75 4.42
N GLN A 126 -9.27 -7.89 3.14
CA GLN A 126 -9.98 -9.07 2.64
C GLN A 126 -9.22 -10.38 2.91
N ARG A 127 -7.90 -10.40 2.68
CA ARG A 127 -7.08 -11.58 2.96
C ARG A 127 -7.03 -11.91 4.45
N MET A 128 -6.88 -10.91 5.32
CA MET A 128 -6.87 -11.10 6.77
C MET A 128 -8.24 -11.53 7.33
N GLN A 129 -9.32 -11.27 6.60
CA GLN A 129 -10.67 -11.75 6.89
C GLN A 129 -10.98 -13.13 6.27
N GLY A 130 -9.98 -13.81 5.68
CA GLY A 130 -10.10 -15.18 5.18
C GLY A 130 -10.30 -15.33 3.67
N SER A 131 -10.24 -14.25 2.89
CA SER A 131 -10.32 -14.31 1.43
C SER A 131 -8.95 -14.54 0.78
N ASP A 132 -8.46 -15.79 0.80
CA ASP A 132 -7.16 -16.16 0.21
C ASP A 132 -7.05 -15.91 -1.30
N GLY A 133 -8.19 -15.79 -1.99
CA GLY A 133 -8.27 -15.44 -3.40
C GLY A 133 -8.26 -13.94 -3.70
N ALA A 134 -8.29 -13.07 -2.68
CA ALA A 134 -8.32 -11.63 -2.90
C ALA A 134 -7.02 -11.14 -3.55
N LYS A 135 -7.18 -10.37 -4.63
CA LYS A 135 -6.11 -9.79 -5.45
C LYS A 135 -6.30 -8.28 -5.57
N VAL A 136 -5.19 -7.58 -5.76
CA VAL A 136 -5.18 -6.14 -6.04
C VAL A 136 -5.90 -5.89 -7.36
N ARG A 137 -6.98 -5.10 -7.32
CA ARG A 137 -7.72 -4.71 -8.52
C ARG A 137 -7.00 -3.59 -9.26
N LYS A 138 -7.06 -3.61 -10.59
CA LYS A 138 -6.49 -2.58 -11.47
C LYS A 138 -4.99 -2.30 -11.24
N MET A 139 -4.20 -3.32 -10.87
CA MET A 139 -2.79 -3.14 -10.54
C MET A 139 -2.03 -2.52 -11.72
N ASN A 140 -1.45 -1.35 -11.51
CA ASN A 140 -0.68 -0.66 -12.55
C ASN A 140 0.75 -1.21 -12.67
N PHE A 141 1.44 -0.80 -13.72
CA PHE A 141 2.83 -1.17 -13.95
C PHE A 141 3.77 -0.81 -12.78
N GLY A 142 3.57 0.35 -12.14
CA GLY A 142 4.37 0.77 -10.99
C GLY A 142 4.33 -0.23 -9.83
N MET A 143 3.15 -0.72 -9.49
CA MET A 143 2.98 -1.81 -8.52
C MET A 143 3.60 -3.12 -9.00
N ALA A 144 3.49 -3.43 -10.29
CA ALA A 144 4.08 -4.64 -10.86
C ALA A 144 5.62 -4.63 -10.72
N ILE A 145 6.24 -3.47 -10.92
CA ILE A 145 7.66 -3.27 -10.64
C ILE A 145 7.98 -3.39 -9.14
N MET A 146 7.12 -2.92 -8.25
CA MET A 146 7.30 -3.13 -6.80
C MET A 146 7.30 -4.62 -6.44
N ALA A 147 6.36 -5.40 -6.99
CA ALA A 147 6.31 -6.84 -6.83
C ALA A 147 7.57 -7.54 -7.38
N LEU A 148 8.00 -7.19 -8.60
CA LEU A 148 9.24 -7.71 -9.19
C LEU A 148 10.48 -7.39 -8.37
N LYS A 149 10.59 -6.16 -7.84
CA LYS A 149 11.70 -5.77 -6.96
C LYS A 149 11.76 -6.63 -5.70
N ALA A 150 10.59 -7.01 -5.17
CA ALA A 150 10.43 -7.91 -4.05
C ALA A 150 10.58 -9.41 -4.42
N GLY A 151 10.83 -9.74 -5.69
CA GLY A 151 11.09 -11.11 -6.16
C GLY A 151 9.84 -11.89 -6.55
N TYR A 152 8.67 -11.25 -6.57
CA TYR A 152 7.43 -11.92 -6.96
C TYR A 152 7.25 -11.90 -8.49
N PRO A 153 6.81 -13.02 -9.10
CA PRO A 153 6.46 -13.03 -10.51
C PRO A 153 5.21 -12.20 -10.78
N ILE A 154 5.19 -11.56 -11.95
CA ILE A 154 4.04 -10.78 -12.41
C ILE A 154 3.56 -11.25 -13.77
N ARG A 155 2.31 -10.92 -14.12
CA ARG A 155 1.77 -11.12 -15.47
C ARG A 155 0.70 -10.07 -15.78
N ARG A 156 0.34 -9.92 -17.05
CA ARG A 156 -0.86 -9.19 -17.46
C ARG A 156 -1.99 -10.16 -17.73
N SER A 157 -3.19 -9.83 -17.26
CA SER A 157 -4.38 -10.65 -17.52
C SER A 157 -4.83 -10.59 -19.00
N GLY A 158 -4.53 -9.50 -19.69
CA GLY A 158 -4.88 -9.23 -21.08
C GLY A 158 -3.85 -9.67 -22.12
N TRP A 159 -2.76 -10.34 -21.73
CA TRP A 159 -1.86 -10.95 -22.72
C TRP A 159 -2.57 -12.08 -23.46
N ASN A 160 -2.40 -12.12 -24.80
CA ASN A 160 -2.90 -13.18 -25.68
C ASN A 160 -2.11 -14.50 -25.55
N GLY A 161 -1.82 -14.91 -24.31
CA GLY A 161 -1.09 -16.11 -23.97
C GLY A 161 -1.30 -16.42 -22.50
N LYS A 162 -2.22 -17.34 -22.20
CA LYS A 162 -2.31 -17.93 -20.86
C LYS A 162 -0.95 -18.55 -20.54
N GLY A 163 -0.47 -18.39 -19.31
CA GLY A 163 0.80 -18.96 -18.86
C GLY A 163 2.06 -18.16 -19.21
N LEU A 164 1.90 -16.90 -19.63
CA LEU A 164 3.00 -15.94 -19.69
C LEU A 164 3.17 -15.23 -18.34
N MET A 165 4.41 -15.12 -17.89
CA MET A 165 4.78 -14.42 -16.66
C MET A 165 6.18 -13.84 -16.76
N VAL A 166 6.47 -12.85 -15.93
CA VAL A 166 7.76 -12.16 -15.86
C VAL A 166 8.38 -12.37 -14.50
N PHE A 167 9.69 -12.65 -14.52
CA PHE A 167 10.51 -12.77 -13.32
C PHE A 167 11.64 -11.74 -13.37
N LYS A 168 11.99 -11.19 -12.21
CA LYS A 168 13.26 -10.49 -12.02
C LYS A 168 14.32 -11.53 -11.69
N GLN A 169 15.41 -11.56 -12.46
CA GLN A 169 16.53 -12.44 -12.15
C GLN A 169 17.30 -11.89 -10.95
N VAL A 170 17.78 -12.80 -10.11
CA VAL A 170 18.72 -12.46 -9.04
C VAL A 170 20.05 -12.10 -9.68
N PRO A 171 20.70 -10.99 -9.27
CA PRO A 171 22.02 -10.66 -9.77
C PRO A 171 23.00 -11.82 -9.56
N ALA A 172 23.81 -12.11 -10.57
CA ALA A 172 24.69 -13.27 -10.55
C ALA A 172 26.06 -12.91 -11.13
N HIS A 173 27.11 -13.35 -10.43
CA HIS A 173 28.49 -13.33 -10.89
C HIS A 173 28.83 -14.72 -11.41
N ILE A 174 29.21 -14.80 -12.68
CA ILE A 174 29.57 -16.04 -13.34
C ILE A 174 31.06 -16.05 -13.62
N ASP A 175 31.79 -16.87 -12.89
CA ASP A 175 33.24 -16.97 -12.95
C ASP A 175 33.76 -17.83 -14.12
N SER A 176 35.08 -17.73 -14.33
CA SER A 176 35.82 -18.41 -15.40
C SER A 176 35.74 -19.95 -15.38
N ASP A 177 35.33 -20.56 -14.27
CA ASP A 177 35.12 -22.00 -14.12
C ASP A 177 33.72 -22.46 -14.59
N ILE A 178 32.76 -21.52 -14.64
CA ILE A 178 31.38 -21.76 -15.09
C ILE A 178 31.26 -21.41 -16.58
N ILE A 179 31.87 -20.31 -17.05
CA ILE A 179 31.75 -19.82 -18.44
C ILE A 179 31.98 -20.92 -19.50
N PRO A 180 33.02 -21.77 -19.41
CA PRO A 180 33.24 -22.84 -20.38
C PRO A 180 32.05 -23.82 -20.49
N LYS A 181 31.34 -24.04 -19.39
CA LYS A 181 30.23 -25.01 -19.27
C LYS A 181 28.87 -24.43 -19.70
N MET A 182 28.78 -23.11 -19.91
CA MET A 182 27.52 -22.47 -20.31
C MET A 182 27.07 -22.95 -21.69
N GLN A 183 25.83 -23.43 -21.79
CA GLN A 183 25.20 -23.78 -23.08
C GLN A 183 24.61 -22.57 -23.79
N SER A 184 24.42 -21.46 -23.09
CA SER A 184 23.81 -20.23 -23.60
C SER A 184 24.77 -19.34 -24.41
N LEU A 185 26.05 -19.73 -24.56
CA LEU A 185 27.06 -18.96 -25.28
C LEU A 185 27.81 -19.83 -26.30
N PRO A 186 28.06 -19.34 -27.54
CA PRO A 186 28.95 -20.00 -28.48
C PRO A 186 30.42 -19.91 -28.02
N GLN A 187 31.27 -20.83 -28.49
CA GLN A 187 32.68 -20.90 -28.08
C GLN A 187 33.44 -19.59 -28.31
N SER A 188 33.24 -18.95 -29.47
CA SER A 188 33.91 -17.68 -29.80
C SER A 188 33.58 -16.55 -28.81
N ALA A 189 32.38 -16.53 -28.23
CA ALA A 189 32.02 -15.55 -27.22
C ALA A 189 32.69 -15.86 -25.87
N LYS A 190 32.74 -17.14 -25.48
CA LYS A 190 33.44 -17.60 -24.26
C LYS A 190 34.91 -17.20 -24.30
N ASP A 191 35.58 -17.43 -25.44
CA ASP A 191 36.99 -17.11 -25.62
C ASP A 191 37.28 -15.60 -25.44
N LEU A 192 36.40 -14.74 -25.96
CA LEU A 192 36.51 -13.28 -25.79
C LEU A 192 36.34 -12.85 -24.32
N ILE A 193 35.38 -13.43 -23.60
CA ILE A 193 35.11 -13.11 -22.19
C ILE A 193 36.29 -13.56 -21.31
N LEU A 194 36.77 -14.79 -21.51
CA LEU A 194 37.90 -15.37 -20.78
C LEU A 194 39.21 -14.64 -21.04
N LYS A 195 39.45 -14.19 -22.27
CA LYS A 195 40.60 -13.33 -22.60
C LYS A 195 40.49 -11.94 -21.96
N GLY A 196 39.26 -11.46 -21.75
CA GLY A 196 38.96 -10.18 -21.13
C GLY A 196 39.08 -10.22 -19.61
N LYS A 197 37.94 -10.03 -18.93
CA LYS A 197 37.88 -10.00 -17.46
C LYS A 197 37.74 -11.38 -16.83
N GLY A 198 37.33 -12.39 -17.60
CA GLY A 198 37.17 -13.76 -17.10
C GLY A 198 35.87 -14.03 -16.35
N PHE A 199 34.92 -13.08 -16.30
CA PHE A 199 33.64 -13.25 -15.63
C PHE A 199 32.48 -12.55 -16.37
N ILE A 200 31.24 -12.88 -16.01
CA ILE A 200 30.01 -12.21 -16.46
C ILE A 200 29.20 -11.77 -15.24
N ASP A 201 28.82 -10.50 -15.19
CA ASP A 201 27.88 -9.98 -14.21
C ASP A 201 26.50 -9.77 -14.82
N TYR A 202 25.50 -10.48 -14.31
CA TYR A 202 24.10 -10.20 -14.57
C TYR A 202 23.56 -9.31 -13.44
N THR A 203 23.15 -8.09 -13.75
CA THR A 203 22.79 -7.09 -12.71
C THR A 203 21.33 -6.64 -12.73
N SER A 204 20.75 -6.50 -13.92
CA SER A 204 19.42 -5.91 -14.12
C SER A 204 18.68 -6.63 -15.25
N GLN A 205 18.31 -7.89 -15.02
CA GLN A 205 17.62 -8.68 -16.03
C GLN A 205 16.24 -9.14 -15.55
N CYS A 206 15.29 -9.07 -16.46
CA CYS A 206 13.98 -9.68 -16.33
C CYS A 206 13.76 -10.62 -17.50
N LEU A 207 13.15 -11.77 -17.23
CA LEU A 207 12.79 -12.73 -18.27
C LEU A 207 11.27 -12.86 -18.35
N ILE A 208 10.75 -13.03 -19.57
CA ILE A 208 9.37 -13.46 -19.80
C ILE A 208 9.41 -14.95 -20.10
N TYR A 209 8.59 -15.71 -19.37
CA TYR A 209 8.52 -17.15 -19.44
C TYR A 209 7.14 -17.60 -19.87
N ASN A 210 7.11 -18.56 -20.79
CA ASN A 210 5.89 -19.25 -21.20
C ASN A 210 5.89 -20.65 -20.61
N GLU A 211 5.06 -20.89 -19.60
CA GLU A 211 4.98 -22.18 -18.92
C GLU A 211 4.50 -23.32 -19.83
N ASN A 212 3.76 -23.01 -20.90
CA ASN A 212 3.24 -24.03 -21.82
C ASN A 212 4.30 -24.53 -22.81
N THR A 213 5.38 -23.78 -23.03
CA THR A 213 6.42 -24.13 -24.00
C THR A 213 7.81 -24.27 -23.37
N GLY A 214 7.98 -23.81 -22.13
CA GLY A 214 9.29 -23.72 -21.47
C GLY A 214 10.17 -22.61 -22.04
N ARG A 215 9.65 -21.78 -22.95
CA ARG A 215 10.43 -20.71 -23.58
C ARG A 215 10.64 -19.56 -22.61
N ALA A 216 11.89 -19.16 -22.45
CA ALA A 216 12.32 -18.00 -21.70
C ALA A 216 12.99 -17.00 -22.65
N ASP A 217 12.46 -15.78 -22.72
CA ASP A 217 13.05 -14.68 -23.49
C ASP A 217 13.36 -13.49 -22.58
N SER A 218 14.19 -12.57 -23.06
CA SER A 218 14.39 -11.28 -22.40
C SER A 218 13.07 -10.50 -22.40
N TRP A 219 12.69 -9.95 -21.24
CA TRP A 219 11.54 -9.07 -21.16
C TRP A 219 11.96 -7.61 -21.20
N VAL A 220 11.40 -6.89 -22.18
CA VAL A 220 11.47 -5.44 -22.26
C VAL A 220 10.02 -4.94 -22.28
N PRO A 221 9.56 -4.17 -21.26
CA PRO A 221 8.19 -3.69 -21.22
C PRO A 221 7.94 -2.76 -22.41
N SER A 222 6.88 -3.02 -23.17
CA SER A 222 6.39 -2.08 -24.18
C SER A 222 5.71 -0.88 -23.51
N ILE A 223 5.49 0.20 -24.25
CA ILE A 223 4.72 1.33 -23.70
C ILE A 223 3.27 0.92 -23.35
N SER A 224 2.72 -0.06 -24.06
CA SER A 224 1.42 -0.66 -23.74
C SER A 224 1.44 -1.44 -22.43
N ASP A 225 2.57 -2.01 -22.04
CA ASP A 225 2.75 -2.67 -20.74
C ASP A 225 2.88 -1.64 -19.61
N VAL A 226 3.57 -0.53 -19.88
CA VAL A 226 3.76 0.57 -18.93
C VAL A 226 2.44 1.26 -18.58
N PHE A 227 1.55 1.47 -19.55
CA PHE A 227 0.25 2.11 -19.35
C PHE A 227 -0.87 1.14 -18.97
N ALA A 228 -0.55 -0.14 -18.77
CA ALA A 228 -1.52 -1.13 -18.38
C ALA A 228 -1.85 -1.09 -16.88
N ASP A 229 -3.10 -1.37 -16.56
CA ASP A 229 -3.68 -1.50 -15.23
C ASP A 229 -4.21 -2.91 -14.94
N ASP A 230 -3.86 -3.90 -15.77
CA ASP A 230 -4.34 -5.28 -15.67
C ASP A 230 -3.25 -6.26 -15.19
N TRP A 231 -2.28 -5.75 -14.44
CA TRP A 231 -1.21 -6.56 -13.86
C TRP A 231 -1.73 -7.44 -12.72
N GLU A 232 -1.06 -8.57 -12.51
CA GLU A 232 -1.33 -9.49 -11.42
C GLU A 232 -0.01 -10.06 -10.89
N ILE A 233 0.03 -10.36 -9.60
CA ILE A 233 1.05 -11.23 -9.01
C ILE A 233 0.66 -12.68 -9.30
N VAL A 234 1.61 -13.49 -9.75
CA VAL A 234 1.42 -14.94 -9.93
C VAL A 234 1.58 -15.63 -8.58
N GLN A 235 0.65 -16.52 -8.25
CA GLN A 235 0.65 -17.35 -7.04
C GLN A 235 1.21 -18.74 -7.34
#